data_AF-A0A523VKY3-F1
#
_entry.id   AF-A0A523VKY3-F1
#
_cell.length_a   1.000
_cell.length_b   1.000
_cell.length_c   1.000
_cell.angle_alpha   90.00
_cell.angle_beta   90.00
_cell.angle_gamma   90.00
#
_symmetry.space_group_name_H-M   'P 1'
#
loop_
_entity.id
_entity.type
_entity.pdbx_description
1 polymer ?
#
loop_
_entity_poly.entity_id
_entity_poly.type
_entity_poly.pdbx_seq_one_letter_code
_entity_poly.pdbx_strand_id
1 'polypeptide(L)'
;LLGMWWIFRRERSHQLAAAPATSPQHEELTTRTVCIRFALAAAAVIAAGIWLSFIGDEISKSTGWDSTFVGTLFLAITTSAPEIVVALTALRLGVVDLAVAGLLGANMLNIAIIVPVDLAHGQGFVLSSVSSSHLIIASVAVAMSVVVIIGLRFRQRQKLLGVLSWYAPVLIALYVFGAYRLFTSSAGL
;
A
#
# COMPACT_ATOMS: atom_id res chain seq x y z
N LEU A 1 1.02 -8.29 14.45
CA LEU A 1 2.03 -7.63 15.32
C LEU A 1 3.04 -8.61 15.91
N LEU A 2 2.61 -9.70 16.57
CA LEU A 2 3.53 -10.75 17.08
C LEU A 2 4.43 -11.37 16.00
N GLY A 3 3.90 -11.59 14.79
CA GLY A 3 4.68 -12.10 13.65
C GLY A 3 5.77 -11.13 13.17
N MET A 4 5.50 -9.82 13.13
CA MET A 4 6.50 -8.79 12.80
C MET A 4 7.58 -8.72 13.88
N TRP A 5 7.19 -8.75 15.15
CA TRP A 5 8.15 -8.76 16.26
C TRP A 5 9.04 -10.01 16.22
N TRP A 6 8.48 -11.16 15.88
CA TRP A 6 9.22 -12.41 15.76
C TRP A 6 10.17 -12.45 14.55
N ILE A 7 9.72 -11.94 13.39
CA ILE A 7 10.55 -11.76 12.18
C ILE A 7 11.67 -10.76 12.45
N PHE A 8 11.37 -9.59 13.03
CA PHE A 8 12.36 -8.57 13.39
C PHE A 8 13.43 -9.12 14.35
N ARG A 9 13.01 -9.94 15.33
CA ARG A 9 13.94 -10.59 16.26
C ARG A 9 14.81 -11.66 15.60
N ARG A 10 14.32 -12.32 14.53
CA ARG A 10 15.08 -13.28 13.71
C ARG A 10 15.97 -12.63 12.63
N GLU A 11 15.58 -11.48 12.09
CA GLU A 11 16.34 -10.78 11.05
C GLU A 11 17.49 -9.94 11.60
N ARG A 12 17.41 -9.51 12.87
CA ARG A 12 18.53 -8.85 13.56
C ARG A 12 19.83 -9.67 13.54
N SER A 13 19.75 -11.00 13.48
CA SER A 13 20.94 -11.87 13.39
C SER A 13 21.51 -12.03 11.98
N HIS A 14 20.75 -11.73 10.92
CA HIS A 14 21.20 -11.88 9.53
C HIS A 14 21.63 -10.55 8.86
N GLN A 15 21.13 -9.40 9.33
CA GLN A 15 21.57 -8.08 8.81
C GLN A 15 23.02 -7.73 9.20
N LEU A 16 23.58 -8.34 10.24
CA LEU A 16 24.97 -8.15 10.65
C LEU A 16 25.99 -8.79 9.68
N ALA A 17 25.55 -9.66 8.75
CA ALA A 17 26.44 -10.46 7.92
C ALA A 17 26.44 -10.14 6.41
N ALA A 18 25.53 -9.31 5.90
CA ALA A 18 25.23 -9.26 4.45
C ALA A 18 25.30 -7.90 3.75
N ALA A 19 25.94 -6.88 4.33
CA ALA A 19 26.19 -5.62 3.60
C ALA A 19 27.70 -5.36 3.49
N PRO A 20 28.34 -5.57 2.32
CA PRO A 20 29.57 -4.88 2.03
C PRO A 20 29.25 -3.37 2.00
N ALA A 21 29.97 -2.62 2.83
CA ALA A 21 29.90 -1.17 2.89
C ALA A 21 30.46 -0.57 1.59
N THR A 22 29.67 -0.57 0.51
CA THR A 22 29.88 0.40 -0.57
C THR A 22 29.10 1.63 -0.18
N SER A 23 29.76 2.55 0.55
CA SER A 23 29.23 3.86 0.88
C SER A 23 28.78 4.54 -0.41
N PRO A 24 27.48 4.69 -0.69
CA PRO A 24 27.06 5.67 -1.68
C PRO A 24 27.59 7.01 -1.17
N GLN A 25 28.05 7.88 -2.07
CA GLN A 25 28.33 9.28 -1.76
C GLN A 25 27.04 9.93 -1.27
N HIS A 26 26.65 9.66 -0.03
CA HIS A 26 25.65 10.41 0.68
C HIS A 26 26.38 11.70 1.03
N GLU A 27 26.02 12.77 0.34
CA GLU A 27 26.22 14.12 0.85
C GLU A 27 25.87 14.07 2.34
N GLU A 28 26.83 14.38 3.24
CA GLU A 28 26.62 14.29 4.69
C GLU A 28 25.62 15.37 5.11
N LEU A 29 24.34 15.10 4.84
CA LEU A 29 23.25 15.96 5.21
C LEU A 29 23.06 15.84 6.71
N THR A 30 23.18 16.97 7.40
CA THR A 30 22.84 17.07 8.82
C THR A 30 21.46 16.45 9.08
N THR A 31 21.34 15.62 10.12
CA THR A 31 20.07 14.96 10.51
C THR A 31 18.89 15.92 10.58
N ARG A 32 19.15 17.16 11.03
CA ARG A 32 18.17 18.24 11.05
C ARG A 32 17.62 18.57 9.66
N THR A 33 18.48 18.65 8.65
CA THR A 33 18.09 18.89 7.25
C THR A 33 17.24 17.75 6.71
N VAL A 34 17.58 16.50 7.03
CA VAL A 34 16.79 15.32 6.66
C VAL A 34 15.41 15.36 7.28
N CYS A 35 15.32 15.62 8.60
CA CYS A 35 14.03 15.74 9.29
C CYS A 35 13.16 16.87 8.71
N ILE A 36 13.74 18.03 8.41
CA ILE A 36 12.99 19.15 7.83
C ILE A 36 12.48 18.80 6.42
N ARG A 37 13.33 18.25 5.56
CA ARG A 37 12.93 17.83 4.20
C ARG A 37 11.84 16.76 4.25
N PHE A 38 11.97 15.79 5.17
CA PHE A 38 10.96 14.76 5.39
C PHE A 38 9.63 15.37 5.87
N ALA A 39 9.66 16.26 6.87
CA ALA A 39 8.46 16.89 7.39
C ALA A 39 7.74 17.73 6.32
N LEU A 40 8.49 18.48 5.50
CA LEU A 40 7.93 19.24 4.37
C LEU A 40 7.30 18.33 3.32
N ALA A 41 7.97 17.24 2.96
CA ALA A 41 7.43 16.26 2.01
C ALA A 41 6.15 15.60 2.55
N ALA A 42 6.16 15.19 3.82
CA ALA A 42 4.99 14.60 4.47
C ALA A 42 3.81 15.59 4.50
N ALA A 43 4.06 16.85 4.86
CA ALA A 43 3.03 17.89 4.85
C ALA A 43 2.46 18.12 3.44
N ALA A 44 3.32 18.13 2.41
CA ALA A 44 2.88 18.28 1.01
C ALA A 44 2.00 17.11 0.57
N VAL A 45 2.36 15.87 0.91
CA VAL A 45 1.57 14.66 0.60
C VAL A 45 0.21 14.71 1.30
N ILE A 46 0.17 15.10 2.59
CA ILE A 46 -1.09 15.24 3.34
C ILE A 46 -1.98 16.30 2.70
N ALA A 47 -1.43 17.48 2.37
CA ALA A 47 -2.18 18.55 1.73
C ALA A 47 -2.72 18.14 0.35
N ALA A 48 -1.91 17.45 -0.45
CA ALA A 48 -2.33 16.92 -1.75
C ALA A 48 -3.46 15.88 -1.62
N GLY A 49 -3.39 15.00 -0.61
CA GLY A 49 -4.44 14.04 -0.32
C GLY A 49 -5.77 14.68 0.09
N ILE A 50 -5.71 15.71 0.94
CA ILE A 50 -6.89 16.50 1.34
C ILE A 50 -7.49 17.19 0.11
N TRP A 51 -6.67 17.83 -0.73
CA TRP A 51 -7.14 18.46 -1.96
C TRP A 51 -7.82 17.44 -2.90
N LEU A 52 -7.21 16.27 -3.09
CA LEU A 52 -7.73 15.23 -3.97
C LEU A 52 -9.11 14.73 -3.53
N SER A 53 -9.40 14.71 -2.22
CA SER A 53 -10.74 14.38 -1.71
C SER A 53 -11.82 15.37 -2.19
N PHE A 54 -11.53 16.67 -2.19
CA PHE A 54 -12.48 17.69 -2.69
C PHE A 54 -12.71 17.56 -4.20
N ILE A 55 -11.67 17.21 -4.95
CA ILE A 55 -11.80 16.90 -6.39
C ILE A 55 -12.69 15.66 -6.59
N GLY A 56 -12.59 14.68 -5.67
CA GLY A 56 -13.51 13.55 -5.52
C GLY A 56 -14.97 13.94 -5.56
N ASP A 57 -15.35 14.84 -4.66
CA ASP A 57 -16.75 15.26 -4.54
C ASP A 57 -17.23 15.95 -5.82
N GLU A 58 -16.38 16.76 -6.46
CA GLU A 58 -16.74 17.45 -7.71
C GLU A 58 -16.85 16.48 -8.90
N ILE A 59 -15.99 15.46 -8.96
CA ILE A 59 -16.08 14.40 -9.96
C ILE A 59 -17.35 13.58 -9.76
N SER A 60 -17.70 13.21 -8.53
CA SER A 60 -18.95 12.50 -8.23
C SER A 60 -20.17 13.30 -8.70
N LYS A 61 -20.23 14.61 -8.42
CA LYS A 61 -21.33 15.49 -8.86
C LYS A 61 -21.43 15.62 -10.38
N SER A 62 -20.31 15.75 -11.07
CA SER A 62 -20.28 15.99 -12.53
C SER A 62 -20.48 14.71 -13.36
N THR A 63 -20.01 13.56 -12.87
CA THR A 63 -20.13 12.27 -13.58
C THR A 63 -21.40 11.50 -13.20
N GLY A 64 -22.05 11.86 -12.09
CA GLY A 64 -23.15 11.09 -11.52
C GLY A 64 -22.72 9.78 -10.86
N TRP A 65 -21.41 9.58 -10.66
CA TRP A 65 -20.88 8.41 -9.97
C TRP A 65 -21.13 8.48 -8.47
N ASP A 66 -21.35 7.33 -7.84
CA ASP A 66 -21.55 7.24 -6.40
C ASP A 66 -20.33 7.78 -5.63
N SER A 67 -20.58 8.62 -4.62
CA SER A 67 -19.49 9.27 -3.88
C SER A 67 -18.65 8.27 -3.07
N THR A 68 -19.23 7.12 -2.69
CA THR A 68 -18.51 6.03 -2.02
C THR A 68 -17.49 5.41 -2.95
N PHE A 69 -17.86 5.18 -4.22
CA PHE A 69 -16.93 4.65 -5.23
C PHE A 69 -15.78 5.62 -5.48
N VAL A 70 -16.10 6.88 -5.79
CA VAL A 70 -15.09 7.91 -6.07
C VAL A 70 -14.18 8.14 -4.87
N GLY A 71 -14.76 8.26 -3.67
CA GLY A 71 -14.02 8.40 -2.43
C GLY A 71 -13.10 7.22 -2.14
N THR A 72 -13.56 5.98 -2.32
CA THR A 72 -12.75 4.78 -2.13
C THR A 72 -11.59 4.71 -3.13
N LEU A 73 -11.84 5.05 -4.40
CA LEU A 73 -10.83 5.05 -5.45
C LEU A 73 -9.73 6.10 -5.18
N PHE A 74 -10.11 7.33 -4.84
CA PHE A 74 -9.14 8.38 -4.54
C PHE A 74 -8.41 8.17 -3.23
N LEU A 75 -9.07 7.61 -2.21
CA LEU A 75 -8.40 7.16 -0.99
C LEU A 75 -7.31 6.14 -1.34
N ALA A 76 -7.64 5.10 -2.14
CA ALA A 76 -6.69 4.07 -2.53
C ALA A 76 -5.50 4.62 -3.34
N ILE A 77 -5.74 5.57 -4.26
CA ILE A 77 -4.67 6.21 -5.04
C ILE A 77 -3.77 7.05 -4.13
N THR A 78 -4.36 7.87 -3.26
CA THR A 78 -3.62 8.77 -2.35
C THR A 78 -2.69 7.98 -1.43
N THR A 79 -3.18 6.88 -0.87
CA THR A 79 -2.44 6.06 0.11
C THR A 79 -1.54 4.99 -0.51
N SER A 80 -1.50 4.87 -1.85
CA SER A 80 -0.60 3.93 -2.54
C SER A 80 0.43 4.65 -3.43
N ALA A 81 0.21 5.91 -3.77
CA ALA A 81 1.11 6.67 -4.64
C ALA A 81 2.50 6.87 -4.02
N PRO A 82 2.65 7.29 -2.74
CA PRO A 82 3.97 7.35 -2.09
C PRO A 82 4.72 6.01 -2.09
N GLU A 83 4.02 4.91 -1.86
CA GLU A 83 4.54 3.56 -1.80
C GLU A 83 5.09 3.12 -3.16
N ILE A 84 4.36 3.41 -4.24
CA ILE A 84 4.82 3.15 -5.61
C ILE A 84 6.13 3.91 -5.87
N VAL A 85 6.23 5.17 -5.45
CA VAL A 85 7.45 5.98 -5.64
C VAL A 85 8.63 5.38 -4.87
N VAL A 86 8.43 4.98 -3.61
CA VAL A 86 9.48 4.35 -2.79
C VAL A 86 9.89 3.00 -3.38
N ALA A 87 8.93 2.15 -3.77
CA ALA A 87 9.22 0.85 -4.36
C ALA A 87 9.98 0.98 -5.70
N LEU A 88 9.55 1.88 -6.58
CA LEU A 88 10.26 2.17 -7.84
C LEU A 88 11.67 2.70 -7.59
N THR A 89 11.86 3.55 -6.60
CA THR A 89 13.18 4.07 -6.23
C THR A 89 14.09 2.94 -5.73
N ALA A 90 13.60 2.07 -4.84
CA ALA A 90 14.34 0.93 -4.35
C ALA A 90 14.71 -0.07 -5.47
N LEU A 91 13.79 -0.32 -6.43
CA LEU A 91 14.07 -1.12 -7.61
C LEU A 91 15.15 -0.50 -8.51
N ARG A 92 15.10 0.82 -8.72
CA ARG A 92 16.14 1.55 -9.49
C ARG A 92 17.51 1.49 -8.82
N LEU A 93 17.55 1.44 -7.50
CA LEU A 93 18.77 1.28 -6.71
C LEU A 93 19.25 -0.19 -6.64
N GLY A 94 18.53 -1.14 -7.24
CA GLY A 94 18.86 -2.57 -7.22
C GLY A 94 18.55 -3.26 -5.89
N VAL A 95 17.90 -2.58 -4.94
CA VAL A 95 17.60 -3.08 -3.60
C VAL A 95 16.19 -3.69 -3.58
N VAL A 96 16.02 -4.79 -4.30
CA VAL A 96 14.70 -5.43 -4.52
C VAL A 96 14.07 -5.90 -3.21
N ASP A 97 14.87 -6.41 -2.27
CA ASP A 97 14.37 -6.87 -0.97
C ASP A 97 13.75 -5.72 -0.16
N LEU A 98 14.32 -4.50 -0.26
CA LEU A 98 13.76 -3.30 0.37
C LEU A 98 12.44 -2.88 -0.27
N ALA A 99 12.33 -2.99 -1.60
CA ALA A 99 11.08 -2.69 -2.30
C ALA A 99 9.96 -3.66 -1.86
N VAL A 100 10.25 -4.97 -1.78
CA VAL A 100 9.29 -5.99 -1.37
C VAL A 100 8.92 -5.84 0.11
N ALA A 101 9.91 -5.64 0.99
CA ALA A 101 9.68 -5.42 2.42
C ALA A 101 8.85 -4.15 2.67
N GLY A 102 9.12 -3.08 1.92
CA GLY A 102 8.35 -1.83 1.99
C GLY A 102 6.89 -2.02 1.59
N LEU A 103 6.63 -2.71 0.47
CA LEU A 103 5.28 -2.96 -0.02
C LEU A 103 4.45 -3.81 0.96
N LEU A 104 5.04 -4.90 1.48
CA LEU A 104 4.38 -5.76 2.47
C LEU A 104 4.18 -5.02 3.80
N GLY A 105 5.19 -4.27 4.25
CA GLY A 105 5.13 -3.48 5.47
C GLY A 105 4.04 -2.42 5.43
N ALA A 106 3.88 -1.71 4.31
CA ALA A 106 2.81 -0.73 4.11
C ALA A 106 1.41 -1.36 4.23
N ASN A 107 1.19 -2.52 3.59
CA ASN A 107 -0.08 -3.25 3.72
C ASN A 107 -0.36 -3.68 5.17
N MET A 108 0.67 -4.09 5.91
CA MET A 108 0.51 -4.43 7.33
C MET A 108 0.19 -3.20 8.18
N LEU A 109 0.80 -2.05 7.90
CA LEU A 109 0.55 -0.79 8.60
C LEU A 109 -0.87 -0.28 8.34
N ASN A 110 -1.37 -0.41 7.11
CA ASN A 110 -2.74 -0.06 6.74
C ASN A 110 -3.78 -0.84 7.55
N ILE A 111 -3.52 -2.10 7.89
CA ILE A 111 -4.40 -2.89 8.77
C ILE A 111 -4.16 -2.51 10.24
N ALA A 112 -2.90 -2.29 10.63
CA ALA A 112 -2.53 -1.96 12.00
C ALA A 112 -3.12 -0.62 12.47
N ILE A 113 -3.34 0.34 11.57
CA ILE A 113 -3.89 1.66 11.89
C ILE A 113 -5.34 1.60 12.37
N ILE A 114 -6.07 0.51 12.08
CA ILE A 114 -7.45 0.33 12.56
C ILE A 114 -7.48 0.25 14.09
N VAL A 115 -6.47 -0.35 14.72
CA VAL A 115 -6.42 -0.52 16.19
C VAL A 115 -6.38 0.82 16.94
N PRO A 116 -5.44 1.76 16.68
CA PRO A 116 -5.47 3.05 17.33
C PRO A 116 -6.69 3.88 16.93
N VAL A 117 -7.22 3.71 15.71
CA VAL A 117 -8.48 4.36 15.31
C VAL A 117 -9.64 3.89 16.17
N ASP A 118 -9.82 2.57 16.37
CA ASP A 118 -10.84 2.00 17.25
C ASP A 118 -10.70 2.52 18.68
N LEU A 119 -9.47 2.59 19.19
CA LEU A 119 -9.19 3.08 20.54
C LEU A 119 -9.52 4.57 20.70
N ALA A 120 -9.26 5.38 19.67
CA ALA A 120 -9.58 6.81 19.66
C ALA A 120 -11.07 7.10 19.43
N HIS A 121 -11.77 6.24 18.68
CA HIS A 121 -13.18 6.43 18.35
C HIS A 121 -14.09 6.24 19.58
N GLY A 122 -13.70 5.37 20.53
CA GLY A 122 -14.36 5.21 21.83
C GLY A 122 -15.79 4.64 21.80
N GLN A 123 -16.37 4.40 20.63
CA GLN A 123 -17.75 3.92 20.44
C GLN A 123 -17.85 2.44 20.01
N GLY A 124 -16.76 1.67 20.14
CA GLY A 124 -16.67 0.26 19.73
C GLY A 124 -15.80 0.06 18.48
N PHE A 125 -15.75 -1.17 17.97
CA PHE A 125 -14.93 -1.52 16.79
C PHE A 125 -15.53 -0.93 15.52
N VAL A 126 -14.77 -0.11 14.79
CA VAL A 126 -15.18 0.51 13.52
C VAL A 126 -15.58 -0.55 12.48
N LEU A 127 -14.98 -1.74 12.56
CA LEU A 127 -15.31 -2.88 11.70
C LEU A 127 -16.73 -3.44 11.92
N SER A 128 -17.39 -3.14 13.04
CA SER A 128 -18.76 -3.60 13.32
C SER A 128 -19.84 -2.84 12.55
N SER A 129 -19.52 -1.64 12.05
CA SER A 129 -20.43 -0.77 11.30
C SER A 129 -20.26 -0.90 9.77
N VAL A 130 -19.52 -1.91 9.30
CA VAL A 130 -19.18 -2.06 7.89
C VAL A 130 -20.34 -2.70 7.11
N SER A 131 -20.80 -2.02 6.06
CA SER A 131 -21.83 -2.53 5.14
C SER A 131 -21.38 -3.82 4.44
N SER A 132 -22.31 -4.74 4.19
CA SER A 132 -22.07 -6.01 3.50
C SER A 132 -21.43 -5.84 2.11
N SER A 133 -21.58 -4.67 1.48
CA SER A 133 -20.95 -4.32 0.21
C SER A 133 -19.41 -4.37 0.26
N HIS A 134 -18.79 -4.16 1.42
CA HIS A 134 -17.33 -4.20 1.56
C HIS A 134 -16.74 -5.62 1.69
N LEU A 135 -17.58 -6.65 1.92
CA LEU A 135 -17.12 -8.04 2.02
C LEU A 135 -16.47 -8.53 0.72
N ILE A 136 -17.01 -8.11 -0.42
CA ILE A 136 -16.46 -8.47 -1.74
C ILE A 136 -15.05 -7.88 -1.89
N ILE A 137 -14.87 -6.61 -1.54
CA ILE A 137 -13.58 -5.92 -1.65
C ILE A 137 -12.55 -6.55 -0.71
N ALA A 138 -12.96 -6.86 0.53
CA ALA A 138 -12.11 -7.57 1.48
C ALA A 138 -11.68 -8.95 0.94
N SER A 139 -12.61 -9.70 0.33
CA SER A 139 -12.29 -11.01 -0.25
C SER A 139 -11.31 -10.92 -1.43
N VAL A 140 -11.46 -9.90 -2.30
CA VAL A 140 -10.54 -9.64 -3.40
C VAL A 140 -9.15 -9.26 -2.86
N ALA A 141 -9.07 -8.40 -1.84
CA ALA A 141 -7.81 -8.03 -1.21
C ALA A 141 -7.08 -9.23 -0.58
N VAL A 142 -7.82 -10.15 0.06
CA VAL A 142 -7.27 -11.41 0.58
C VAL A 142 -6.77 -12.29 -0.57
N ALA A 143 -7.55 -12.46 -1.64
CA ALA A 143 -7.15 -13.25 -2.81
C ALA A 143 -5.86 -12.70 -3.45
N MET A 144 -5.77 -11.38 -3.64
CA MET A 144 -4.57 -10.72 -4.14
C MET A 144 -3.37 -10.97 -3.22
N SER A 145 -3.56 -10.88 -1.91
CA SER A 145 -2.50 -11.14 -0.92
C SER A 145 -2.00 -12.59 -1.00
N VAL A 146 -2.90 -13.56 -1.17
CA VAL A 146 -2.54 -14.97 -1.37
C VAL A 146 -1.73 -15.16 -2.65
N VAL A 147 -2.14 -14.54 -3.76
CA VAL A 147 -1.40 -14.59 -5.04
C VAL A 147 0.01 -14.02 -4.88
N VAL A 148 0.17 -12.90 -4.16
CA VAL A 148 1.49 -12.33 -3.83
C VAL A 148 2.33 -13.30 -3.00
N ILE A 149 1.76 -13.92 -1.96
CA ILE A 149 2.47 -14.89 -1.11
C ILE A 149 2.92 -16.11 -1.93
N ILE A 150 2.06 -16.62 -2.81
CA ILE A 150 2.40 -17.71 -3.74
C ILE A 150 3.53 -17.27 -4.67
N GLY A 151 3.43 -16.08 -5.26
CA GLY A 151 4.48 -15.52 -6.12
C GLY A 151 5.83 -15.39 -5.43
N LEU A 152 5.85 -15.01 -4.15
CA LEU A 152 7.07 -14.91 -3.33
C LEU A 152 7.64 -16.29 -2.95
N ARG A 153 6.77 -17.28 -2.67
CA ARG A 153 7.19 -18.67 -2.33
C ARG A 153 7.78 -19.41 -3.51
N PHE A 154 7.16 -19.27 -4.68
CA PHE A 154 7.63 -19.88 -5.92
C PHE A 154 8.68 -18.97 -6.56
N ARG A 155 9.85 -18.84 -5.91
CA ARG A 155 11.01 -18.04 -6.35
C ARG A 155 11.27 -18.27 -7.84
N GLN A 156 10.89 -17.28 -8.64
CA GLN A 156 10.57 -17.51 -10.05
C GLN A 156 11.84 -17.48 -10.92
N ARG A 157 12.17 -18.65 -11.50
CA ARG A 157 13.22 -18.77 -12.54
C ARG A 157 12.72 -18.51 -13.97
N GLN A 158 11.42 -18.32 -14.17
CA GLN A 158 10.81 -18.19 -15.50
C GLN A 158 10.05 -16.87 -15.61
N LYS A 159 10.64 -15.89 -16.30
CA LYS A 159 10.00 -14.62 -16.64
C LYS A 159 9.29 -14.79 -17.99
N LEU A 160 7.99 -14.47 -18.07
CA LEU A 160 7.20 -14.70 -19.30
C LEU A 160 7.64 -13.75 -20.45
N LEU A 161 8.19 -12.59 -20.08
CA LEU A 161 8.61 -11.50 -20.99
C LEU A 161 9.94 -10.85 -20.58
N GLY A 162 10.79 -11.57 -19.82
CA GLY A 162 12.05 -11.00 -19.29
C GLY A 162 11.88 -9.96 -18.16
N VAL A 163 10.68 -9.40 -17.98
CA VAL A 163 10.35 -8.37 -16.96
C VAL A 163 9.08 -8.71 -16.16
N LEU A 164 8.07 -9.34 -16.78
CA LEU A 164 6.76 -9.55 -16.15
C LEU A 164 6.57 -11.00 -15.65
N SER A 165 6.20 -11.13 -14.37
CA SER A 165 5.84 -12.40 -13.73
C SER A 165 4.41 -12.82 -14.07
N TRP A 166 4.12 -14.13 -14.13
CA TRP A 166 2.80 -14.67 -14.49
C TRP A 166 1.68 -14.22 -13.54
N TYR A 167 2.01 -13.92 -12.28
CA TYR A 167 1.05 -13.46 -11.29
C TYR A 167 0.66 -11.98 -11.45
N ALA A 168 1.43 -11.16 -12.18
CA ALA A 168 1.11 -9.74 -12.39
C ALA A 168 -0.22 -9.53 -13.15
N PRO A 169 -0.49 -10.17 -14.30
CA PRO A 169 -1.79 -10.04 -14.97
C PRO A 169 -2.94 -10.58 -14.11
N VAL A 170 -2.72 -11.63 -13.31
CA VAL A 170 -3.72 -12.14 -12.37
C VAL A 170 -4.07 -11.10 -11.31
N LEU A 171 -3.07 -10.42 -10.74
CA LEU A 171 -3.27 -9.34 -9.76
C LEU A 171 -4.01 -8.15 -10.37
N ILE A 172 -3.65 -7.75 -11.60
CA ILE A 172 -4.34 -6.67 -12.32
C ILE A 172 -5.81 -7.05 -12.58
N ALA A 173 -6.06 -8.26 -13.06
CA ALA A 173 -7.41 -8.75 -13.31
C ALA A 173 -8.26 -8.78 -12.03
N LEU A 174 -7.71 -9.25 -10.91
CA LEU A 174 -8.39 -9.24 -9.61
C LEU A 174 -8.68 -7.82 -9.12
N TYR A 175 -7.73 -6.89 -9.28
CA TYR A 175 -7.92 -5.50 -8.90
C TYR A 175 -9.04 -4.83 -9.72
N VAL A 176 -9.00 -4.98 -11.05
CA VAL A 176 -10.03 -4.45 -11.95
C VAL A 176 -11.39 -5.08 -11.65
N PHE A 177 -11.45 -6.39 -11.39
CA PHE A 177 -12.67 -7.07 -10.97
C PHE A 177 -13.23 -6.50 -9.66
N GLY A 178 -12.39 -6.29 -8.64
CA GLY A 178 -12.81 -5.69 -7.38
C GLY A 178 -13.33 -4.27 -7.54
N ALA A 179 -12.62 -3.43 -8.32
CA ALA A 179 -13.03 -2.07 -8.63
C ALA A 179 -14.36 -2.03 -9.39
N TYR A 180 -14.54 -2.91 -10.37
CA TYR A 180 -15.79 -3.03 -11.12
C TYR A 180 -16.95 -3.46 -10.22
N ARG A 181 -16.75 -4.45 -9.34
CA ARG A 181 -17.78 -4.89 -8.39
C ARG A 181 -18.17 -3.77 -7.43
N LEU A 182 -17.20 -3.00 -6.92
CA LEU A 182 -17.48 -1.84 -6.08
C LEU A 182 -18.30 -0.80 -6.87
N PHE A 183 -17.92 -0.49 -8.11
CA PHE A 183 -18.66 0.44 -8.98
C PHE A 183 -20.11 -0.02 -9.19
N THR A 184 -20.35 -1.29 -9.55
CA THR A 184 -21.71 -1.79 -9.74
C THR A 184 -22.53 -1.80 -8.45
N SER A 185 -21.92 -2.18 -7.32
CA SER A 185 -22.62 -2.26 -6.03
C SER A 185 -22.98 -0.90 -5.44
N SER A 186 -22.21 0.13 -5.78
CA SER A 186 -22.42 1.51 -5.32
C SER A 186 -23.36 2.28 -6.26
N ALA A 187 -23.32 1.99 -7.57
CA ALA A 187 -24.24 2.55 -8.55
C ALA A 187 -25.68 1.99 -8.46
N GLY A 188 -25.95 1.02 -7.58
CA GLY A 188 -27.28 0.42 -7.40
C GLY A 188 -27.76 -0.42 -8.59
N LEU A 189 -26.83 -0.95 -9.40
CA LEU A 189 -27.08 -1.83 -10.56
C LEU A 189 -26.91 -3.31 -10.22
#